data_AF-A0AAV4NHL7-F1
#
_entry.id   AF-A0AAV4NHL7-F1
#
_cell.length_a   1.000
_cell.length_b   1.000
_cell.length_c   1.000
_cell.angle_alpha   90.00
_cell.angle_beta   90.00
_cell.angle_gamma   90.00
#
_symmetry.space_group_name_H-M   'P 1'
#
loop_
_entity.id
_entity.type
_entity.pdbx_description
1 polymer ?
#
loop_
_entity_poly.entity_id
_entity_poly.type
_entity_poly.pdbx_seq_one_letter_code
_entity_poly.pdbx_strand_id
1 'polypeptide(L)'
;TPGDGGVGEFIRDHLDKADHDPNAPPFDDLRNYAYEGCGSTAGSLPPWPSTAAEDNDQDFDYLNGWGPSFQKLADMYGPGTARRTKGQLSLSL
;
A
#
# COMPACT_ATOMS: atom_id res chain seq x y z
N THR A 1 -25.37 -69.59 30.81
CA THR A 1 -24.26 -70.25 30.09
C THR A 1 -23.33 -69.18 29.58
N PRO A 2 -22.01 -69.42 29.55
CA PRO A 2 -21.03 -68.44 29.08
C PRO A 2 -21.35 -68.05 27.63
N GLY A 3 -21.09 -66.79 27.29
CA GLY A 3 -21.52 -66.15 26.06
C GLY A 3 -21.33 -67.01 24.81
N ASP A 4 -22.45 -67.46 24.26
CA ASP A 4 -22.53 -67.89 22.87
C ASP A 4 -23.36 -66.83 22.15
N GLY A 5 -22.75 -65.65 22.00
CA GLY A 5 -23.16 -64.76 20.94
C GLY A 5 -22.83 -65.48 19.64
N GLY A 6 -23.76 -66.31 19.18
CA GLY A 6 -23.55 -67.20 18.04
C GLY A 6 -23.17 -66.43 16.78
N VAL A 7 -22.83 -67.14 15.72
CA VAL A 7 -22.41 -66.57 14.43
C VAL A 7 -23.31 -65.43 13.92
N GLY A 8 -24.60 -65.45 14.23
CA GLY A 8 -25.52 -64.36 13.87
C GLY A 8 -25.27 -63.04 14.61
N GLU A 9 -24.89 -63.05 15.88
CA GLU A 9 -24.52 -61.83 16.63
C GLU A 9 -23.18 -61.31 16.15
N PHE A 10 -22.21 -62.20 15.92
CA PHE A 10 -20.92 -61.86 15.33
C PHE A 10 -21.05 -61.15 13.97
N ILE A 11 -21.91 -61.66 13.08
CA ILE A 11 -22.14 -61.05 11.76
C ILE A 11 -22.81 -59.68 11.89
N ARG A 12 -23.80 -59.54 12.79
CA ARG A 12 -24.48 -58.25 13.01
C ARG A 12 -23.52 -57.20 13.56
N ASP A 13 -22.69 -57.56 14.53
CA ASP A 13 -21.70 -56.65 15.12
C ASP A 13 -20.64 -56.22 14.11
N HIS A 14 -20.25 -57.08 13.17
CA HIS A 14 -19.27 -56.73 12.14
C HIS A 14 -19.89 -55.93 11.00
N LEU A 15 -21.15 -56.19 10.66
CA LEU A 15 -21.90 -55.38 9.70
C LEU A 15 -22.07 -53.95 10.20
N ASP A 16 -22.49 -53.77 11.46
CA ASP A 16 -22.68 -52.44 12.04
C ASP A 16 -21.38 -51.63 12.08
N LYS A 17 -20.25 -52.28 12.36
CA LYS A 17 -18.92 -51.66 12.31
C LYS A 17 -18.49 -51.27 10.88
N ALA A 18 -18.84 -52.07 9.89
CA ALA A 18 -18.50 -51.79 8.49
C ALA A 18 -19.36 -50.66 7.93
N ASP A 19 -20.64 -50.62 8.27
CA ASP A 19 -21.59 -49.59 7.81
C ASP A 19 -21.28 -48.21 8.42
N HIS A 20 -20.68 -48.17 9.61
CA HIS A 20 -20.30 -46.94 10.30
C HIS A 20 -18.78 -46.64 10.20
N ASP A 21 -18.05 -47.27 9.28
CA ASP A 21 -16.62 -46.99 9.09
C ASP A 21 -16.41 -45.57 8.52
N PRO A 22 -15.78 -44.64 9.26
CA PRO A 22 -15.52 -43.29 8.76
C PRO A 22 -14.46 -43.25 7.64
N ASN A 23 -13.73 -44.35 7.41
CA ASN A 23 -12.80 -44.49 6.28
C ASN A 23 -13.49 -45.06 5.04
N ALA A 24 -14.79 -45.38 5.13
CA ALA A 24 -15.57 -45.71 3.95
C ALA A 24 -15.66 -44.47 3.04
N PRO A 25 -15.60 -44.65 1.70
CA PRO A 25 -15.81 -43.55 0.76
C PRO A 25 -17.21 -42.92 0.90
N PRO A 26 -17.48 -41.68 0.45
CA PRO A 26 -16.69 -40.87 -0.48
C PRO A 26 -15.77 -39.89 0.25
N PHE A 27 -14.49 -39.90 -0.12
CA PHE A 27 -13.53 -38.94 0.41
C PHE A 27 -13.84 -37.52 -0.06
N ASP A 28 -13.43 -36.54 0.74
CA ASP A 28 -13.51 -35.14 0.35
C ASP A 28 -12.50 -34.82 -0.76
N ASP A 29 -12.98 -34.17 -1.81
CA ASP A 29 -12.13 -33.67 -2.90
C ASP A 29 -11.75 -32.20 -2.66
N LEU A 30 -10.45 -31.89 -2.71
CA LEU A 30 -9.99 -30.51 -2.71
C LEU A 30 -10.17 -29.88 -4.09
N ARG A 31 -10.73 -28.66 -4.13
CA ARG A 31 -10.81 -27.86 -5.35
C ARG A 31 -9.82 -26.71 -5.31
N ASN A 32 -8.86 -26.73 -6.23
CA ASN A 32 -7.94 -25.62 -6.41
C ASN A 32 -8.58 -24.54 -7.26
N TYR A 33 -8.59 -23.31 -6.74
CA TYR A 33 -9.03 -22.12 -7.47
C TYR A 33 -7.83 -21.20 -7.67
N ALA A 34 -7.51 -20.92 -8.94
CA ALA A 34 -6.37 -20.08 -9.33
C ALA A 34 -6.80 -18.94 -10.26
N TYR A 35 -8.08 -18.59 -10.26
CA TYR A 35 -8.59 -17.50 -11.08
C TYR A 35 -8.24 -16.14 -10.46
N GLU A 36 -7.36 -15.41 -11.13
CA GLU A 36 -6.82 -14.11 -10.67
C GLU A 36 -7.66 -12.89 -11.10
N GLY A 37 -8.69 -13.10 -11.92
CA GLY A 37 -9.47 -12.03 -12.53
C GLY A 37 -9.02 -11.70 -13.96
N CYS A 38 -9.74 -10.78 -14.60
CA CYS A 38 -9.46 -10.31 -15.96
C CYS A 38 -8.97 -8.86 -15.87
N GLY A 39 -7.73 -8.69 -15.40
CA GLY A 39 -6.99 -7.42 -15.26
C GLY A 39 -7.78 -6.15 -15.59
N SER A 40 -8.65 -5.72 -14.67
CA SER A 40 -9.49 -4.55 -14.93
C SER A 40 -8.67 -3.29 -14.90
N THR A 41 -8.81 -2.47 -15.94
CA THR A 41 -8.41 -1.07 -15.94
C THR A 41 -9.40 -0.28 -15.07
N ALA A 42 -9.41 -0.56 -13.77
CA ALA A 42 -9.98 0.39 -12.82
C ALA A 42 -9.31 1.73 -13.12
N GLY A 43 -10.09 2.73 -13.53
CA GLY A 43 -9.56 3.98 -14.07
C GLY A 43 -8.49 4.61 -13.18
N SER A 44 -7.70 5.51 -13.74
CA SER A 44 -6.61 6.17 -13.00
C SER A 44 -7.15 6.88 -11.75
N LEU A 45 -6.48 6.65 -10.62
CA LEU A 45 -6.76 7.40 -9.39
C LEU A 45 -6.51 8.90 -9.66
N PRO A 46 -7.33 9.81 -9.07
CA PRO A 46 -7.07 11.23 -9.19
C PRO A 46 -5.71 11.58 -8.55
N PRO A 47 -4.99 12.58 -9.09
CA PRO A 47 -3.77 13.06 -8.45
C PRO A 47 -4.09 13.54 -7.03
N TRP A 48 -3.18 13.25 -6.10
CA TRP A 48 -3.31 13.75 -4.73
C TRP A 48 -3.32 15.29 -4.75
N PRO A 49 -4.14 15.97 -3.92
CA PRO A 49 -4.05 17.41 -3.79
C PRO A 49 -2.62 17.79 -3.38
N SER A 50 -1.91 18.46 -4.28
CA SER A 50 -0.57 18.99 -4.02
C SER A 50 -0.72 20.34 -3.31
N THR A 51 -0.04 20.51 -2.18
CA THR A 51 0.00 21.77 -1.43
C THR A 51 0.55 22.94 -2.24
N ALA A 52 1.22 22.68 -3.37
CA ALA A 52 1.77 23.70 -4.26
C ALA A 52 0.71 24.57 -4.97
N ALA A 53 -0.56 24.17 -4.98
CA ALA A 53 -1.64 24.98 -5.57
C ALA A 53 -2.17 26.05 -4.59
N GLU A 54 -1.88 25.92 -3.29
CA GLU A 54 -2.49 26.71 -2.22
C GLU A 54 -1.46 27.58 -1.49
N ASP A 55 -0.19 27.20 -1.55
CA ASP A 55 0.92 27.89 -0.90
C ASP A 55 1.50 28.97 -1.82
N ASN A 56 0.96 30.19 -1.72
CA ASN A 56 1.46 31.39 -2.41
C ASN A 56 2.54 32.12 -1.59
N ASP A 57 3.06 31.49 -0.53
CA ASP A 57 4.05 32.10 0.35
C ASP A 57 5.45 31.87 -0.25
N GLN A 58 5.78 32.66 -1.27
CA GLN A 58 7.13 32.68 -1.90
C GLN A 58 8.18 33.39 -1.02
N ASP A 59 8.15 33.15 0.29
CA ASP A 59 9.07 33.76 1.27
C ASP A 59 10.26 32.84 1.53
N PHE A 60 11.40 33.16 0.91
CA PHE A 60 12.61 32.32 0.93
C PHE A 60 13.69 32.80 1.92
N ASP A 61 13.33 33.57 2.94
CA ASP A 61 14.27 34.19 3.88
C ASP A 61 15.16 33.16 4.61
N TYR A 62 14.66 31.93 4.79
CA TYR A 62 15.40 30.82 5.39
C TYR A 62 16.65 30.39 4.60
N LEU A 63 16.74 30.71 3.30
CA LEU A 63 17.93 30.42 2.50
C LEU A 63 19.19 31.13 3.02
N ASN A 64 19.03 32.28 3.68
CA ASN A 64 20.16 33.00 4.30
C ASN A 64 20.77 32.23 5.48
N GLY A 65 20.01 31.33 6.11
CA GLY A 65 20.45 30.55 7.26
C GLY A 65 21.15 29.22 6.91
N TRP A 66 21.09 28.77 5.65
CA TRP A 66 21.60 27.45 5.23
C TRP A 66 23.11 27.43 4.92
N GLY A 67 23.77 28.58 4.97
CA GLY A 67 25.21 28.72 4.81
C GLY A 67 25.68 28.97 3.37
N PRO A 68 27.02 29.05 3.16
CA PRO A 68 27.61 29.62 1.94
C PRO A 68 27.29 28.86 0.66
N SER A 69 26.98 27.56 0.74
CA SER A 69 26.54 26.76 -0.41
C SER A 69 25.22 27.24 -1.01
N PHE A 70 24.37 27.90 -0.20
CA PHE A 70 23.05 28.38 -0.60
C PHE A 70 23.01 29.89 -0.85
N GLN A 71 24.14 30.59 -0.73
CA GLN A 71 24.22 32.05 -0.90
C GLN A 71 23.69 32.50 -2.27
N LYS A 72 24.02 31.75 -3.34
CA LYS A 72 23.54 32.09 -4.69
C LYS A 72 22.01 32.01 -4.81
N LEU A 73 21.37 31.10 -4.08
CA LEU A 73 19.92 30.98 -4.04
C LEU A 73 19.33 32.09 -3.16
N ALA A 74 19.93 32.37 -2.00
CA ALA A 74 19.54 33.50 -1.15
C ALA A 74 19.63 34.85 -1.89
N ASP A 75 20.65 35.03 -2.73
CA ASP A 75 20.81 36.25 -3.55
C ASP A 75 19.74 36.36 -4.66
N MET A 76 19.27 35.24 -5.19
CA MET A 76 18.29 35.18 -6.28
C MET A 76 16.86 35.37 -5.78
N TYR A 77 16.53 34.74 -4.64
CA TYR A 77 15.18 34.66 -4.09
C TYR A 77 14.98 35.56 -2.86
N GLY A 78 16.03 36.19 -2.34
CA GLY A 78 15.96 37.13 -1.23
C GLY A 78 15.49 38.52 -1.64
N PRO A 79 15.08 39.37 -0.67
CA PRO A 79 14.43 40.68 -0.88
C PRO A 79 15.34 41.80 -1.46
N GLY A 80 16.34 41.47 -2.28
CA GLY A 80 17.42 42.38 -2.71
C GLY A 80 17.55 42.66 -4.21
N THR A 81 16.84 41.96 -5.09
CA THR A 81 17.08 42.09 -6.55
C THR A 81 16.33 43.25 -7.22
N ALA A 82 15.35 43.89 -6.56
CA ALA A 82 14.56 44.98 -7.14
C ALA A 82 15.12 46.40 -6.98
N ARG A 83 16.35 46.59 -6.45
CA ARG A 83 16.91 47.94 -6.22
C ARG A 83 18.39 48.07 -6.56
N ARG A 84 18.77 47.81 -7.82
CA ARG A 84 20.09 48.24 -8.34
C ARG A 84 20.02 48.73 -9.79
N THR A 85 19.08 49.63 -10.09
CA THR A 85 19.14 50.47 -11.30
C THR A 85 18.51 51.84 -11.04
N LYS A 86 19.16 52.69 -10.24
CA LYS A 86 19.02 54.14 -10.43
C LYS A 86 20.40 54.76 -10.46
N GLY A 87 20.74 55.28 -11.64
CA GLY A 87 22.05 55.76 -12.01
C GLY A 87 22.58 56.81 -11.04
N GLN A 88 23.82 56.61 -10.63
CA GLN A 88 24.63 57.64 -10.03
C GLN A 88 25.39 58.36 -11.15
N LEU A 89 24.76 59.37 -11.74
CA LEU A 89 25.48 60.46 -12.42
C LEU A 89 25.26 61.72 -11.56
N SER A 90 26.20 62.00 -10.67
CA SER A 90 26.33 63.32 -10.06
C SER A 90 27.51 64.00 -10.76
N LEU A 91 27.19 64.87 -11.74
CA LEU A 91 28.11 65.90 -12.18
C LEU A 91 28.10 66.99 -11.09
N SER A 92 29.26 67.28 -10.51
CA SER A 92 29.47 68.51 -9.74
C SER A 92 30.49 69.37 -10.49
N LEU A 93 30.13 70.63 -10.69
CA LEU A 93 30.89 71.68 -11.37
C LEU A 93 32.19 72.02 -10.63
#